data_AF-A0A8C8YA62-F1
#
_entry.id   AF-A0A8C8YA62-F1
#
_cell.length_a   1.000
_cell.length_b   1.000
_cell.length_c   1.000
_cell.angle_alpha   90.00
_cell.angle_beta   90.00
_cell.angle_gamma   90.00
#
_symmetry.space_group_name_H-M   'P 1'
#
loop_
_entity.id
_entity.type
_entity.pdbx_description
1 polymer ?
#
loop_
_entity_poly.entity_id
_entity_poly.type
_entity_poly.pdbx_seq_one_letter_code
_entity_poly.pdbx_strand_id
1 'polypeptide(L)'
;MFLRVVCYLVVVWPVSASYENCPELPPVGYSIFVAKKVEGQILGTYFCIKGYHLVGEKTFICNASGEWNTPTPTPTCQLGHCPDPVLVNGEPSFSGPVNVSDKVTFKCHENYILQGSNWSQCMNDHTWMPPLPICKSRDCGPPGNPAHGYFEGRDFNLGSTITYYCEDRYHLVGTRDQRCIDGEWSSALPVCELIQEAPKPIPQTKFERVLVAFQETKDLCKAMRNFMKRLKENSLTMEEVKYFLEIQKAKLQPKMP
;
A
#
# COMPACT_ATOMS: atom_id res chain seq x y z
N MET A 1 -24.77 74.99 45.44
CA MET A 1 -25.02 74.30 46.73
C MET A 1 -26.34 73.56 46.53
N PHE A 2 -26.39 72.28 46.19
CA PHE A 2 -25.85 71.12 46.88
C PHE A 2 -25.19 70.12 45.91
N LEU A 3 -24.04 69.59 46.31
CA LEU A 3 -23.47 68.36 45.77
C LEU A 3 -24.36 67.18 46.18
N ARG A 4 -24.71 66.31 45.23
CA ARG A 4 -24.87 64.87 45.48
C ARG A 4 -24.31 64.08 44.31
N VAL A 5 -23.09 63.61 44.51
CA VAL A 5 -22.46 62.52 43.76
C VAL A 5 -23.17 61.23 44.18
N VAL A 6 -23.76 60.48 43.24
CA VAL A 6 -23.96 59.02 43.42
C VAL A 6 -23.77 58.30 42.09
N CYS A 7 -22.80 57.38 42.13
CA CYS A 7 -22.26 56.41 41.20
C CYS A 7 -23.09 55.93 39.99
N TYR A 8 -22.39 55.84 38.87
CA TYR A 8 -22.72 55.03 37.69
C TYR A 8 -22.79 53.54 38.04
N LEU A 9 -23.83 52.85 37.55
CA LEU A 9 -23.82 51.40 37.34
C LEU A 9 -24.10 51.14 35.85
N VAL A 10 -23.01 51.05 35.07
CA VAL A 10 -23.06 50.42 33.76
C VAL A 10 -23.22 48.93 34.03
N VAL A 11 -24.43 48.41 33.88
CA VAL A 11 -24.68 46.96 33.90
C VAL A 11 -24.19 46.42 32.56
N VAL A 12 -22.89 46.18 32.46
CA VAL A 12 -22.33 45.33 31.40
C VAL A 12 -22.85 43.93 31.73
N TRP A 13 -23.70 43.36 30.88
CA TRP A 13 -24.03 41.95 30.95
C TRP A 13 -22.94 41.19 30.18
N PRO A 14 -22.00 40.47 30.83
CA PRO A 14 -21.36 39.35 30.17
C PRO A 14 -22.30 38.16 30.36
N VAL A 15 -23.26 37.95 29.45
CA VAL A 15 -23.81 36.59 29.28
C VAL A 15 -22.82 35.80 28.44
N SER A 16 -21.66 35.54 29.02
CA SER A 16 -20.87 34.38 28.62
C SER A 16 -21.32 33.25 29.52
N ALA A 17 -22.29 32.46 29.05
CA ALA A 17 -22.60 31.17 29.62
C ALA A 17 -21.31 30.34 29.67
N SER A 18 -20.83 30.04 30.87
CA SER A 18 -19.60 29.27 31.11
C SER A 18 -19.84 27.79 30.81
N TYR A 19 -19.52 27.36 29.58
CA TYR A 19 -19.62 25.95 29.15
C TYR A 19 -18.24 25.27 29.15
N GLU A 20 -17.38 25.50 30.16
CA GLU A 20 -15.97 25.09 30.00
C GLU A 20 -15.32 24.17 31.04
N ASN A 21 -15.62 24.13 32.34
CA ASN A 21 -14.64 23.50 33.25
C ASN A 21 -15.25 22.50 34.22
N CYS A 22 -15.44 21.26 33.75
CA CYS A 22 -15.42 20.13 34.68
C CYS A 22 -14.04 20.10 35.36
N PRO A 23 -13.97 20.00 36.69
CA PRO A 23 -12.69 20.02 37.39
C PRO A 23 -11.84 18.80 37.00
N GLU A 24 -10.52 18.94 37.11
CA GLU A 24 -9.61 17.81 36.97
C GLU A 24 -9.91 16.79 38.10
N LEU A 25 -10.16 15.53 37.73
CA LEU A 25 -10.41 14.47 38.71
C LEU A 25 -9.15 14.20 39.55
N PRO A 26 -9.28 13.73 40.80
CA PRO A 26 -8.14 13.46 41.67
C PRO A 26 -7.18 12.45 41.03
N PRO A 27 -5.86 12.72 41.07
CA PRO A 27 -4.88 11.89 40.37
C PRO A 27 -4.90 10.46 40.90
N VAL A 28 -5.20 9.51 40.02
CA VAL A 28 -4.97 8.09 40.29
C VAL A 28 -3.47 7.83 40.09
N GLY A 29 -2.80 7.31 41.13
CA GLY A 29 -1.36 7.02 41.06
C GLY A 29 -1.03 6.12 39.87
N TYR A 30 0.11 6.37 39.21
CA TYR A 30 0.53 5.63 38.01
C TYR A 30 -0.46 5.68 36.83
N SER A 31 -1.19 6.79 36.68
CA SER A 31 -2.13 7.00 35.57
C SER A 31 -1.99 8.37 34.92
N ILE A 32 -2.57 8.50 33.73
CA ILE A 32 -2.88 9.77 33.06
C ILE A 32 -4.40 9.86 32.87
N PHE A 33 -4.95 11.05 33.02
CA PHE A 33 -6.36 11.34 32.77
C PHE A 33 -6.52 12.05 31.42
N VAL A 34 -7.46 11.57 30.59
CA VAL A 34 -7.77 12.21 29.31
C VAL A 34 -9.27 12.48 29.25
N ALA A 35 -9.64 13.75 29.08
CA ALA A 35 -11.01 14.18 28.85
C ALA A 35 -11.23 14.50 27.37
N LYS A 36 -12.31 13.98 26.78
CA LYS A 36 -12.72 14.24 25.40
C LYS A 36 -14.19 14.65 25.34
N LYS A 37 -14.54 15.59 24.46
CA LYS A 37 -15.94 15.97 24.21
C LYS A 37 -16.53 15.06 23.12
N VAL A 38 -17.60 14.34 23.44
CA VAL A 38 -18.32 13.44 22.52
C VAL A 38 -19.80 13.79 22.61
N GLU A 39 -20.42 14.17 21.47
CA GLU A 39 -21.87 14.44 21.38
C GLU A 39 -22.41 15.44 22.43
N GLY A 40 -21.60 16.42 22.82
CA GLY A 40 -22.00 17.45 23.80
C GLY A 40 -21.77 17.09 25.27
N GLN A 41 -21.37 15.84 25.56
CA GLN A 41 -20.90 15.38 26.87
C GLN A 41 -19.37 15.36 26.94
N ILE A 42 -18.80 15.53 28.14
CA ILE A 42 -17.37 15.39 28.35
C ILE A 42 -17.13 14.01 28.99
N LEU A 43 -16.39 13.16 28.28
CA LEU A 43 -15.99 11.83 28.73
C LEU A 43 -14.53 11.86 29.20
N GLY A 44 -14.31 11.56 30.48
CA GLY A 44 -13.02 11.35 31.10
C GLY A 44 -12.64 9.86 31.10
N THR A 45 -11.37 9.57 30.89
CA THR A 45 -10.85 8.19 30.92
C THR A 45 -9.47 8.17 31.56
N TYR A 46 -9.28 7.27 32.52
CA TYR A 46 -7.95 6.98 33.08
C TYR A 46 -7.22 5.95 32.22
N PHE A 47 -5.94 6.22 31.99
CA PHE A 47 -5.01 5.28 31.36
C PHE A 47 -3.84 5.07 32.31
N CYS A 48 -3.59 3.82 32.69
CA CYS A 48 -2.42 3.51 33.51
C CYS A 48 -1.13 3.63 32.68
N ILE A 49 -0.04 4.04 33.34
CA ILE A 49 1.29 4.02 32.72
C ILE A 49 1.75 2.58 32.50
N LYS A 50 2.80 2.39 31.68
CA LYS A 50 3.36 1.06 31.38
C LYS A 50 3.66 0.28 32.67
N GLY A 51 3.21 -0.97 32.74
CA GLY A 51 3.39 -1.87 33.89
C GLY A 51 2.22 -1.89 34.88
N TYR A 52 1.23 -1.01 34.69
CA TYR A 52 0.06 -0.91 35.55
C TYR A 52 -1.22 -1.11 34.74
N HIS A 53 -2.24 -1.67 35.37
CA HIS A 53 -3.56 -1.88 34.79
C HIS A 53 -4.64 -1.24 35.66
N LEU A 54 -5.72 -0.75 35.03
CA LEU A 54 -6.78 -0.03 35.71
C LEU A 54 -7.77 -1.02 36.33
N VAL A 55 -7.89 -1.02 37.65
CA VAL A 55 -8.89 -1.80 38.39
C VAL A 55 -10.02 -0.86 38.81
N GLY A 56 -11.23 -1.06 38.27
CA GLY A 56 -12.41 -0.23 38.53
C GLY A 56 -13.05 0.32 37.25
N GLU A 57 -13.94 1.29 37.38
CA GLU A 57 -14.61 1.91 36.23
C GLU A 57 -13.65 2.80 35.44
N LYS A 58 -13.64 2.63 34.12
CA LYS A 58 -12.68 3.27 33.21
C LYS A 58 -13.16 4.62 32.68
N THR A 59 -14.47 4.80 32.55
CA THR A 59 -15.08 5.94 31.86
C THR A 59 -15.93 6.77 32.80
N PHE A 60 -15.71 8.07 32.78
CA PHE A 60 -16.39 9.06 33.60
C PHE A 60 -17.08 10.04 32.66
N ILE A 61 -18.30 10.44 32.97
CA ILE A 61 -19.12 11.39 32.23
C ILE A 61 -19.29 12.61 33.13
N CYS A 62 -18.95 13.78 32.60
CA CYS A 62 -19.26 15.04 33.24
C CYS A 62 -20.69 15.45 32.89
N ASN A 63 -21.49 15.69 33.92
CA ASN A 63 -22.88 16.09 33.79
C ASN A 63 -23.03 17.60 33.48
N ALA A 64 -24.28 18.02 33.20
CA ALA A 64 -24.59 19.42 32.90
C ALA A 64 -24.36 20.38 34.09
N SER A 65 -24.24 19.85 35.31
CA SER A 65 -23.90 20.62 36.51
C SER A 65 -22.38 20.72 36.76
N GLY A 66 -21.54 20.20 35.86
CA GLY A 66 -20.08 20.32 35.96
C GLY A 66 -19.43 19.31 36.92
N GLU A 67 -20.13 18.23 37.25
CA GLU A 67 -19.67 17.17 38.15
C GLU A 67 -19.46 15.85 37.39
N TRP A 68 -18.41 15.12 37.77
CA TRP A 68 -18.15 13.79 37.26
C TRP A 68 -19.00 12.74 37.98
N ASN A 69 -19.51 11.76 37.27
CA ASN A 69 -20.10 10.55 37.86
C ASN A 69 -19.00 9.64 38.45
N THR A 70 -18.39 10.02 39.57
CA THR A 70 -17.34 9.19 40.19
C THR A 70 -17.96 7.94 40.82
N PRO A 71 -17.67 6.74 40.32
CA PRO A 71 -18.08 5.50 40.96
C PRO A 71 -17.23 5.27 42.21
N THR A 72 -17.85 4.67 43.22
CA THR A 72 -17.18 4.21 44.44
C THR A 72 -17.11 2.68 44.43
N PRO A 73 -15.91 2.08 44.51
CA PRO A 73 -14.61 2.67 44.78
C PRO A 73 -13.97 3.37 43.55
N THR A 74 -13.13 4.38 43.83
CA THR A 74 -12.29 5.04 42.81
C THR A 74 -11.37 4.03 42.13
N PRO A 75 -11.14 4.11 40.80
CA PRO A 75 -10.28 3.15 40.13
C PRO A 75 -8.84 3.30 40.60
N THR A 76 -8.10 2.20 40.59
CA THR A 76 -6.69 2.17 40.98
C THR A 76 -5.85 1.52 39.90
N CYS A 77 -4.70 2.11 39.59
CA CYS A 77 -3.70 1.44 38.76
C CYS A 77 -2.88 0.50 39.63
N GLN A 78 -3.02 -0.80 39.41
CA GLN A 78 -2.32 -1.82 40.19
C GLN A 78 -1.19 -2.46 39.35
N LEU A 79 -0.08 -2.74 40.01
CA LEU A 79 1.06 -3.45 39.43
C LEU A 79 0.69 -4.95 39.31
N GLY A 80 1.01 -5.60 38.18
CA GLY A 80 0.92 -7.06 38.09
C GLY A 80 0.27 -7.64 36.84
N HIS A 81 -0.33 -6.84 35.96
CA HIS A 81 -1.07 -7.34 34.80
C HIS A 81 -0.65 -6.63 33.52
N CYS A 82 -0.84 -7.30 32.39
CA CYS A 82 -0.68 -6.67 31.10
C CYS A 82 -1.89 -5.78 30.78
N PRO A 83 -1.73 -4.72 29.96
CA PRO A 83 -2.86 -3.93 29.48
C PRO A 83 -3.88 -4.82 28.77
N ASP A 84 -5.17 -4.56 28.99
CA ASP A 84 -6.24 -5.28 28.32
C ASP A 84 -6.01 -5.29 26.80
N PRO A 85 -5.96 -6.48 26.18
CA PRO A 85 -5.60 -6.57 24.78
C PRO A 85 -6.78 -6.06 23.95
N VAL A 86 -6.56 -4.97 23.21
CA VAL A 86 -7.56 -4.40 22.29
C VAL A 86 -7.30 -4.94 20.89
N LEU A 87 -8.31 -5.58 20.31
CA LEU A 87 -8.27 -6.07 18.93
C LEU A 87 -9.46 -5.49 18.15
N VAL A 88 -9.18 -4.55 17.26
CA VAL A 88 -10.21 -3.96 16.38
C VAL A 88 -10.60 -4.99 15.32
N ASN A 89 -11.91 -5.15 15.06
CA ASN A 89 -12.47 -6.17 14.15
C ASN A 89 -12.08 -7.61 14.53
N GLY A 90 -11.97 -7.87 15.84
CA GLY A 90 -11.76 -9.20 16.37
C GLY A 90 -12.15 -9.30 17.84
N GLU A 91 -11.96 -10.50 18.38
CA GLU A 91 -12.34 -10.90 19.72
C GLU A 91 -11.15 -11.56 20.42
N PRO A 92 -10.62 -10.94 21.48
CA PRO A 92 -9.64 -11.55 22.36
C PRO A 92 -10.33 -12.50 23.37
N SER A 93 -9.74 -13.67 23.63
CA SER A 93 -10.32 -14.68 24.52
C SER A 93 -9.88 -14.46 25.98
N PHE A 94 -10.54 -13.56 26.71
CA PHE A 94 -10.23 -13.34 28.13
C PHE A 94 -11.46 -12.91 28.93
N SER A 95 -11.40 -13.10 30.26
CA SER A 95 -12.45 -12.69 31.19
C SER A 95 -11.82 -12.04 32.42
N GLY A 96 -11.57 -10.72 32.34
CA GLY A 96 -11.00 -9.93 33.44
C GLY A 96 -9.52 -9.58 33.25
N PRO A 97 -8.82 -9.10 34.29
CA PRO A 97 -7.45 -8.64 34.16
C PRO A 97 -6.50 -9.80 33.83
N VAL A 98 -5.56 -9.58 32.90
CA VAL A 98 -4.64 -10.63 32.42
C VAL A 98 -3.36 -10.66 33.26
N ASN A 99 -3.15 -11.74 34.03
CA ASN A 99 -1.96 -11.89 34.88
C ASN A 99 -0.72 -12.19 34.05
N VAL A 100 0.45 -11.94 34.65
CA VAL A 100 1.72 -12.44 34.12
C VAL A 100 1.65 -13.96 33.94
N SER A 101 2.18 -14.45 32.82
CA SER A 101 2.10 -15.82 32.30
C SER A 101 0.75 -16.24 31.70
N ASP A 102 -0.32 -15.46 31.83
CA ASP A 102 -1.59 -15.76 31.17
C ASP A 102 -1.43 -15.63 29.64
N LYS A 103 -2.06 -16.56 28.94
CA LYS A 103 -2.07 -16.62 27.47
C LYS A 103 -3.46 -16.31 26.96
N VAL A 104 -3.56 -15.28 26.12
CA VAL A 104 -4.79 -14.90 25.42
C VAL A 104 -4.69 -15.32 23.97
N THR A 105 -5.78 -15.85 23.43
CA THR A 105 -5.92 -16.17 22.01
C THR A 105 -6.79 -15.14 21.32
N PHE A 106 -6.60 -14.97 20.02
CA PHE A 106 -7.22 -13.92 19.24
C PHE A 106 -7.91 -14.52 18.03
N LYS A 107 -9.10 -14.01 17.74
CA LYS A 107 -9.87 -14.38 16.56
C LYS A 107 -10.37 -13.11 15.87
N CYS A 108 -10.14 -12.99 14.57
CA CYS A 108 -10.73 -11.90 13.80
C CYS A 108 -12.20 -12.19 13.48
N HIS A 109 -12.98 -11.12 13.32
CA HIS A 109 -14.35 -11.20 12.81
C HIS A 109 -14.38 -11.74 11.37
N GLU A 110 -15.57 -12.09 10.90
CA GLU A 110 -15.79 -12.51 9.52
C GLU A 110 -15.32 -11.42 8.54
N ASN A 111 -14.75 -11.82 7.40
CA ASN A 111 -14.14 -10.92 6.40
C ASN A 111 -12.86 -10.19 6.84
N TYR A 112 -12.25 -10.58 7.96
CA TYR A 112 -10.92 -10.12 8.36
C TYR A 112 -9.90 -11.28 8.39
N ILE A 113 -8.62 -10.94 8.31
CA ILE A 113 -7.49 -11.87 8.39
C ILE A 113 -6.60 -11.46 9.56
N LEU A 114 -6.22 -12.45 10.36
CA LEU A 114 -5.29 -12.27 11.46
C LEU A 114 -3.86 -12.16 10.93
N GLN A 115 -3.25 -10.99 11.06
CA GLN A 115 -1.84 -10.76 10.81
C GLN A 115 -1.06 -10.80 12.13
N GLY A 116 -0.09 -11.70 12.22
CA GLY A 116 0.70 -11.95 13.44
C GLY A 116 0.36 -13.28 14.09
N SER A 117 0.69 -13.42 15.37
CA SER A 117 0.39 -14.64 16.14
C SER A 117 -1.07 -14.63 16.61
N ASN A 118 -1.77 -15.76 16.51
CA ASN A 118 -3.14 -15.91 17.02
C ASN A 118 -3.19 -16.03 18.56
N TRP A 119 -2.06 -15.87 19.24
CA TRP A 119 -1.98 -15.84 20.69
C TRP A 119 -0.87 -14.89 21.15
N SER A 120 -1.02 -14.39 22.36
CA SER A 120 0.01 -13.63 23.07
C SER A 120 -0.01 -13.97 24.55
N GLN A 121 1.16 -13.96 25.18
CA GLN A 121 1.33 -14.20 26.60
C GLN A 121 1.76 -12.91 27.29
N CYS A 122 1.19 -12.67 28.47
CA CYS A 122 1.63 -11.58 29.34
C CYS A 122 2.96 -11.94 30.00
N MET A 123 3.99 -11.12 29.79
CA MET A 123 5.34 -11.38 30.28
C MET A 123 5.60 -10.71 31.63
N ASN A 124 6.69 -11.08 32.30
CA ASN A 124 7.07 -10.53 33.62
C ASN A 124 7.30 -9.00 33.60
N ASP A 125 7.59 -8.42 32.43
CA ASP A 125 7.73 -6.98 32.23
C ASP A 125 6.39 -6.29 31.87
N HIS A 126 5.28 -7.01 32.03
CA HIS A 126 3.91 -6.58 31.72
C HIS A 126 3.72 -6.19 30.24
N THR A 127 4.48 -6.83 29.35
CA THR A 127 4.31 -6.70 27.90
C THR A 127 3.73 -7.97 27.29
N TRP A 128 3.14 -7.81 26.11
CA TRP A 128 2.59 -8.90 25.32
C TRP A 128 3.64 -9.49 24.41
N MET A 129 3.91 -10.80 24.56
CA MET A 129 4.80 -11.52 23.64
C MET A 129 4.18 -12.84 23.13
N PRO A 130 4.19 -13.07 21.81
CA PRO A 130 4.52 -12.10 20.74
C PRO A 130 3.59 -10.87 20.75
N PRO A 131 3.92 -9.76 20.07
CA PRO A 131 3.05 -8.59 20.00
C PRO A 131 1.62 -8.94 19.57
N LEU A 132 0.64 -8.18 20.06
CA LEU A 132 -0.77 -8.39 19.74
C LEU A 132 -1.00 -8.37 18.21
N PRO A 133 -1.83 -9.27 17.67
CA PRO A 133 -2.09 -9.33 16.24
C PRO A 133 -2.96 -8.16 15.76
N ILE A 134 -3.05 -8.00 14.44
CA ILE A 134 -3.93 -7.04 13.78
C ILE A 134 -4.92 -7.80 12.90
N CYS A 135 -6.19 -7.41 12.91
CA CYS A 135 -7.19 -7.91 11.98
C CYS A 135 -7.28 -6.97 10.77
N LYS A 136 -6.72 -7.40 9.63
CA LYS A 136 -6.77 -6.66 8.36
C LYS A 136 -8.00 -7.10 7.56
N SER A 137 -8.69 -6.16 6.90
CA SER A 137 -9.82 -6.52 6.03
C SER A 137 -9.37 -7.47 4.91
N ARG A 138 -10.25 -8.41 4.52
CA ARG A 138 -10.09 -9.24 3.31
C ARG A 138 -10.34 -8.47 2.02
N ASP A 139 -10.89 -7.29 2.12
CA ASP A 139 -11.08 -6.39 0.99
C ASP A 139 -9.77 -5.68 0.68
N CYS A 140 -9.41 -5.62 -0.59
CA CYS A 140 -8.15 -5.06 -1.04
C CYS A 140 -8.17 -3.53 -1.10
N GLY A 141 -9.37 -2.95 -1.13
CA GLY A 141 -9.57 -1.53 -1.36
C GLY A 141 -9.11 -1.10 -2.77
N PRO A 142 -9.24 0.20 -3.10
CA PRO A 142 -8.88 0.71 -4.41
C PRO A 142 -7.38 0.48 -4.70
N PRO A 143 -7.03 -0.14 -5.84
CA PRO A 143 -5.66 -0.57 -6.14
C PRO A 143 -4.70 0.56 -6.57
N GLY A 144 -5.24 1.77 -6.83
CA GLY A 144 -4.49 2.88 -7.43
C GLY A 144 -4.41 2.79 -8.96
N ASN A 145 -4.02 3.88 -9.61
CA ASN A 145 -3.82 3.94 -11.06
C ASN A 145 -2.32 3.98 -11.39
N PRO A 146 -1.85 3.26 -12.43
CA PRO A 146 -0.51 3.46 -12.95
C PRO A 146 -0.39 4.85 -13.59
N ALA A 147 0.82 5.43 -13.60
CA ALA A 147 1.06 6.66 -14.36
C ALA A 147 0.78 6.43 -15.84
N HIS A 148 0.04 7.33 -16.50
CA HIS A 148 -0.44 7.14 -17.88
C HIS A 148 -1.30 5.90 -18.11
N GLY A 149 -2.08 5.52 -17.10
CA GLY A 149 -3.07 4.46 -17.22
C GLY A 149 -4.16 4.55 -16.17
N TYR A 150 -5.08 3.62 -16.27
CA TYR A 150 -6.27 3.54 -15.42
C TYR A 150 -6.69 2.08 -15.25
N PHE A 151 -7.55 1.80 -14.27
CA PHE A 151 -8.20 0.49 -14.14
C PHE A 151 -9.71 0.59 -14.36
N GLU A 152 -10.31 -0.52 -14.77
CA GLU A 152 -11.74 -0.76 -14.73
C GLU A 152 -12.08 -1.78 -13.64
N GLY A 153 -13.10 -1.46 -12.85
CA GLY A 153 -13.60 -2.26 -11.73
C GLY A 153 -14.26 -1.37 -10.69
N ARG A 154 -15.40 -1.82 -10.13
CA ARG A 154 -16.20 -1.01 -9.19
C ARG A 154 -16.16 -1.52 -7.75
N ASP A 155 -15.96 -2.82 -7.58
CA ASP A 155 -15.91 -3.47 -6.28
C ASP A 155 -14.48 -3.94 -5.98
N PHE A 156 -14.05 -3.79 -4.73
CA PHE A 156 -12.69 -4.12 -4.28
C PHE A 156 -12.68 -5.14 -3.14
N ASN A 157 -13.75 -5.93 -3.07
CA ASN A 157 -13.96 -6.94 -2.04
C ASN A 157 -13.18 -8.21 -2.37
N LEU A 158 -13.09 -9.13 -1.42
CA LEU A 158 -12.48 -10.45 -1.64
C LEU A 158 -13.02 -11.13 -2.92
N GLY A 159 -12.11 -11.53 -3.81
CA GLY A 159 -12.44 -12.20 -5.07
C GLY A 159 -12.81 -11.28 -6.23
N SER A 160 -13.03 -9.98 -5.99
CA SER A 160 -13.25 -9.00 -7.05
C SER A 160 -12.10 -8.97 -8.05
N THR A 161 -12.39 -8.68 -9.31
CA THR A 161 -11.39 -8.61 -10.39
C THR A 161 -11.42 -7.22 -11.03
N ILE A 162 -10.23 -6.71 -11.36
CA ILE A 162 -10.01 -5.43 -12.04
C ILE A 162 -9.14 -5.66 -13.28
N THR A 163 -9.21 -4.74 -14.23
CA THR A 163 -8.39 -4.77 -15.45
C THR A 163 -7.73 -3.42 -15.66
N TYR A 164 -6.41 -3.42 -15.88
CA TYR A 164 -5.64 -2.21 -16.18
C TYR A 164 -5.54 -1.92 -17.67
N TYR A 165 -5.47 -0.63 -17.97
CA TYR A 165 -5.30 -0.07 -19.30
C TYR A 165 -4.27 1.06 -19.25
N CYS A 166 -3.63 1.30 -20.40
CA CYS A 166 -2.73 2.43 -20.58
C CYS A 166 -3.35 3.44 -21.55
N GLU A 167 -3.00 4.70 -21.37
CA GLU A 167 -3.34 5.79 -22.28
C GLU A 167 -2.69 5.58 -23.66
N ASP A 168 -3.19 6.32 -24.65
CA ASP A 168 -2.65 6.28 -26.01
C ASP A 168 -1.15 6.57 -26.04
N ARG A 169 -0.42 5.77 -26.84
CA ARG A 169 1.05 5.77 -26.95
C ARG A 169 1.80 5.14 -25.77
N TYR A 170 1.09 4.49 -24.84
CA TYR A 170 1.71 3.69 -23.79
C TYR A 170 1.29 2.22 -23.93
N HIS A 171 2.18 1.31 -23.51
CA HIS A 171 1.89 -0.11 -23.43
C HIS A 171 2.05 -0.59 -21.99
N LEU A 172 1.23 -1.57 -21.62
CA LEU A 172 1.19 -2.11 -20.27
C LEU A 172 2.30 -3.14 -20.07
N VAL A 173 3.13 -2.92 -19.04
CA VAL A 173 4.16 -3.83 -18.55
C VAL A 173 3.73 -4.36 -17.19
N GLY A 174 3.50 -5.67 -17.09
CA GLY A 174 3.02 -6.34 -15.88
C GLY A 174 1.69 -7.06 -16.07
N THR A 175 1.00 -7.35 -14.98
CA THR A 175 -0.26 -8.11 -15.00
C THR A 175 -1.44 -7.18 -15.28
N ARG A 176 -2.13 -7.42 -16.39
CA ARG A 176 -3.31 -6.64 -16.81
C ARG A 176 -4.54 -6.88 -15.92
N ASP A 177 -4.87 -8.15 -15.68
CA ASP A 177 -6.07 -8.55 -14.95
C ASP A 177 -5.66 -8.98 -13.53
N GLN A 178 -6.21 -8.32 -12.49
CA GLN A 178 -5.86 -8.61 -11.10
C GLN A 178 -7.09 -9.02 -10.31
N ARG A 179 -6.90 -9.93 -9.36
CA ARG A 179 -7.95 -10.40 -8.45
C ARG A 179 -7.59 -10.04 -7.01
N CYS A 180 -8.56 -9.63 -6.23
CA CYS A 180 -8.39 -9.43 -4.79
C CYS A 180 -8.33 -10.77 -4.06
N ILE A 181 -7.23 -11.04 -3.38
CA ILE A 181 -6.97 -12.27 -2.64
C ILE A 181 -6.57 -11.88 -1.22
N ASP A 182 -7.48 -12.11 -0.28
CA ASP A 182 -7.20 -11.98 1.16
C ASP A 182 -6.59 -10.62 1.54
N GLY A 183 -7.20 -9.53 1.06
CA GLY A 183 -6.80 -8.15 1.36
C GLY A 183 -5.59 -7.64 0.57
N GLU A 184 -5.12 -8.40 -0.43
CA GLU A 184 -4.06 -8.00 -1.35
C GLU A 184 -4.41 -8.30 -2.81
N TRP A 185 -4.05 -7.40 -3.71
CA TRP A 185 -4.21 -7.63 -5.14
C TRP A 185 -3.21 -8.69 -5.62
N SER A 186 -3.65 -9.59 -6.51
CA SER A 186 -2.90 -10.77 -6.96
C SER A 186 -1.56 -10.48 -7.62
N SER A 187 -1.27 -9.23 -7.96
CA SER A 187 -0.01 -8.78 -8.56
C SER A 187 0.26 -7.32 -8.18
N ALA A 188 1.52 -6.90 -8.28
CA ALA A 188 1.89 -5.50 -8.10
C ALA A 188 1.24 -4.60 -9.16
N LEU A 189 1.09 -3.30 -8.84
CA LEU A 189 0.58 -2.28 -9.78
C LEU A 189 1.43 -2.31 -11.08
N PRO A 190 0.83 -2.49 -12.27
CA PRO A 190 1.57 -2.53 -13.52
C PRO A 190 2.13 -1.14 -13.88
N VAL A 191 2.99 -1.08 -14.89
CA VAL A 191 3.58 0.18 -15.38
C VAL A 191 3.16 0.41 -16.84
N CYS A 192 2.77 1.64 -17.16
CA CYS A 192 2.53 2.05 -18.54
C CYS A 192 3.79 2.73 -19.08
N GLU A 193 4.44 2.09 -20.04
CA GLU A 193 5.67 2.60 -20.66
C GLU A 193 5.37 3.18 -22.05
N LEU A 194 6.00 4.30 -22.39
CA LEU A 194 5.89 4.90 -23.72
C LEU A 194 6.26 3.88 -24.79
N ILE A 195 5.37 3.70 -25.76
CA ILE A 195 5.65 2.92 -26.96
C ILE A 195 6.75 3.66 -27.71
N GLN A 196 7.95 3.10 -27.73
CA GLN A 196 9.02 3.65 -28.53
C GLN A 196 8.62 3.54 -30.01
N GLU A 197 8.44 4.69 -30.67
CA GLU A 197 8.27 4.71 -32.12
C GLU A 197 9.50 4.01 -32.73
N ALA A 198 9.27 3.07 -33.66
CA ALA A 198 10.35 2.56 -34.49
C ALA A 198 11.10 3.77 -35.08
N PRO A 199 12.45 3.75 -35.13
CA PRO A 199 13.20 4.85 -35.71
C PRO A 199 12.59 5.18 -37.06
N LYS A 200 12.05 6.41 -37.20
CA LYS A 200 11.49 6.85 -38.49
C LYS A 200 12.55 6.56 -39.55
N PRO A 201 12.20 5.88 -40.67
CA PRO A 201 13.15 5.67 -41.74
C PRO A 201 13.73 7.04 -42.07
N ILE A 202 15.04 7.21 -41.85
CA ILE A 202 15.72 8.48 -42.11
C ILE A 202 15.36 8.83 -43.56
N PRO A 203 14.81 10.02 -43.86
CA PRO A 203 14.47 10.40 -45.22
C PRO A 203 15.73 10.31 -46.07
N GLN A 204 15.87 9.21 -46.82
CA GLN A 204 17.11 8.96 -47.56
C GLN A 204 17.23 10.01 -48.64
N THR A 205 18.12 10.97 -48.42
CA THR A 205 18.51 11.94 -49.42
C THR A 205 19.11 11.19 -50.62
N LYS A 206 19.04 11.80 -51.81
CA LYS A 206 19.66 11.22 -53.01
C LYS A 206 21.15 10.87 -52.78
N PHE A 207 21.83 11.62 -51.92
CA PHE A 207 23.22 11.42 -51.53
C PHE A 207 23.42 10.20 -50.62
N GLU A 208 22.54 9.97 -49.65
CA GLU A 208 22.60 8.79 -48.78
C GLU A 208 22.30 7.49 -49.53
N ARG A 209 21.37 7.50 -50.50
CA ARG A 209 21.14 6.35 -51.39
C ARG A 209 22.38 5.98 -52.20
N VAL A 210 23.11 7.00 -52.65
CA VAL A 210 24.37 6.83 -53.38
C VAL A 210 25.43 6.22 -52.46
N LEU A 211 25.54 6.67 -51.21
CA LEU A 211 26.45 6.09 -50.22
C LEU A 211 26.14 4.62 -49.90
N VAL A 212 24.86 4.27 -49.74
CA VAL A 212 24.42 2.88 -49.53
C VAL A 212 24.78 2.02 -50.74
N ALA A 213 24.49 2.48 -51.97
CA ALA A 213 24.85 1.76 -53.19
C ALA A 213 26.37 1.58 -53.34
N PHE A 214 27.17 2.59 -52.98
CA PHE A 214 28.63 2.46 -52.96
C PHE A 214 29.11 1.43 -51.93
N GLN A 215 28.49 1.40 -50.76
CA GLN A 215 28.84 0.43 -49.70
C GLN A 215 28.46 -1.00 -50.11
N GLU A 216 27.28 -1.21 -50.69
CA GLU A 216 26.85 -2.50 -51.24
C GLU A 216 27.80 -2.99 -52.34
N THR A 217 28.24 -2.10 -53.23
CA THR A 217 29.21 -2.42 -54.28
C THR A 217 30.57 -2.83 -53.70
N LYS A 218 31.03 -2.12 -52.65
CA LYS A 218 32.28 -2.43 -51.94
C LYS A 218 32.22 -3.81 -51.27
N ASP A 219 31.10 -4.14 -50.65
CA ASP A 219 30.88 -5.43 -49.97
C ASP A 219 30.76 -6.58 -50.98
N LEU A 220 30.09 -6.36 -52.12
CA LEU A 220 30.06 -7.31 -53.22
C LEU A 220 31.46 -7.57 -53.80
N CYS A 221 32.25 -6.52 -54.05
CA CYS A 221 33.63 -6.67 -54.53
C CYS A 221 34.53 -7.38 -53.51
N LYS A 222 34.30 -7.20 -52.20
CA LYS A 222 34.99 -7.94 -51.14
C LYS A 222 34.59 -9.42 -51.15
N ALA A 223 33.30 -9.71 -51.29
CA ALA A 223 32.79 -11.07 -51.38
C ALA A 223 33.34 -11.82 -52.61
N MET A 224 33.34 -11.17 -53.79
CA MET A 224 33.91 -11.73 -55.02
C MET A 224 35.41 -12.01 -54.90
N ARG A 225 36.19 -11.11 -54.30
CA ARG A 225 37.63 -11.35 -54.04
C ARG A 225 37.85 -12.53 -53.11
N ASN A 226 37.08 -12.62 -52.03
CA ASN A 226 37.17 -13.75 -51.10
C ASN A 226 36.80 -15.07 -51.78
N PHE A 227 35.77 -15.07 -52.64
CA PHE A 227 35.39 -16.24 -53.42
C PHE A 227 36.49 -16.66 -54.40
N MET A 228 37.01 -15.73 -55.20
CA MET A 228 38.11 -15.97 -56.14
C MET A 228 39.36 -16.51 -55.43
N LYS A 229 39.67 -15.99 -54.23
CA LYS A 229 40.77 -16.50 -53.40
C LYS A 229 40.55 -17.96 -53.01
N ARG A 230 39.35 -18.32 -52.54
CA ARG A 230 39.00 -19.70 -52.16
C ARG A 230 39.06 -20.66 -53.35
N LEU A 231 38.64 -20.23 -54.54
CA LEU A 231 38.77 -21.05 -55.75
C LEU A 231 40.22 -21.36 -56.06
N LYS A 232 41.08 -20.34 -56.00
CA LYS A 232 42.53 -20.49 -56.22
C LYS A 232 43.18 -21.41 -55.19
N GLU A 233 42.78 -21.33 -53.92
CA GLU A 233 43.27 -22.21 -52.84
C GLU A 233 42.87 -23.68 -53.05
N ASN A 234 41.75 -23.93 -53.74
CA ASN A 234 41.27 -25.29 -54.06
C ASN A 234 41.64 -25.73 -55.49
N SER A 235 42.54 -25.01 -56.16
CA SER A 235 42.95 -25.28 -57.55
C SER A 235 41.79 -25.38 -58.55
N LEU A 236 40.70 -24.64 -58.29
CA LEU A 236 39.52 -24.57 -59.15
C LEU A 236 39.53 -23.28 -59.98
N THR A 237 39.16 -23.38 -61.25
CA THR A 237 38.97 -22.26 -62.17
C THR A 237 37.51 -21.81 -62.22
N MET A 238 37.27 -20.58 -62.65
CA MET A 238 35.90 -20.06 -62.80
C MET A 238 35.13 -20.82 -63.88
N GLU A 239 35.82 -21.32 -64.90
CA GLU A 239 35.27 -22.13 -65.99
C GLU A 239 34.78 -23.48 -65.48
N GLU A 240 35.54 -24.14 -64.61
CA GLU A 240 35.14 -25.39 -63.96
C GLU A 240 33.94 -25.18 -63.04
N VAL A 241 33.95 -24.12 -62.23
CA VAL A 241 32.80 -23.77 -61.38
C VAL A 241 31.54 -23.50 -62.20
N LYS A 242 31.68 -22.74 -63.30
CA LYS A 242 30.57 -22.46 -64.22
C LYS A 242 30.03 -23.76 -64.85
N TYR A 243 30.92 -24.65 -65.28
CA TYR A 243 30.55 -25.95 -65.82
C TYR A 243 29.76 -26.79 -64.80
N PHE A 244 30.23 -26.85 -63.55
CA PHE A 244 29.51 -27.54 -62.48
C PHE A 244 28.14 -26.93 -62.19
N LEU A 245 28.03 -25.60 -62.13
CA LEU A 245 26.77 -24.92 -61.88
C LEU A 245 25.76 -25.15 -63.01
N GLU A 246 26.18 -25.16 -64.28
CA GLU A 246 25.29 -25.47 -65.40
C GLU A 246 24.79 -26.93 -65.38
N ILE A 247 25.64 -27.89 -64.99
CA ILE A 247 25.21 -29.28 -64.78
C ILE A 247 24.16 -29.36 -63.66
N GLN A 248 24.37 -28.66 -62.54
CA GLN A 248 23.41 -28.67 -61.44
C GLN A 248 22.10 -27.99 -61.82
N LYS A 249 22.17 -26.90 -62.59
CA LYS A 249 20.99 -26.21 -63.14
C LYS A 249 20.18 -27.13 -64.06
N ALA A 250 20.83 -27.90 -64.93
CA ALA A 250 20.16 -28.88 -65.79
C ALA A 250 19.51 -30.04 -65.02
N LYS A 251 20.03 -30.41 -63.84
CA LYS A 251 19.43 -31.40 -62.94
C LYS A 251 18.21 -30.87 -62.18
N LEU A 252 18.16 -29.56 -61.94
CA LEU A 252 17.08 -28.87 -61.23
C LEU A 252 15.94 -28.42 -62.15
N GLN A 253 16.15 -28.39 -63.46
CA GLN A 253 15.06 -28.15 -64.41
C GLN A 253 14.14 -29.38 -64.42
N PRO A 254 12.84 -29.22 -64.11
CA PRO A 254 11.89 -30.33 -64.16
C PRO A 254 11.81 -30.86 -65.59
N LYS A 255 12.02 -32.17 -65.79
CA LYS A 255 11.66 -32.84 -67.04
C LYS A 255 10.13 -32.76 -67.19
N MET A 256 9.64 -31.82 -67.99
CA MET A 256 8.23 -31.82 -68.40
C MET A 256 7.98 -33.04 -69.29
N PRO A 257 6.97 -33.89 -68.98
CA PRO A 257 6.44 -34.86 -69.92
C PRO A 257 5.64 -34.19 -71.04
#